data_AF-A0A0N5CYW6-F1
#
_entry.id   AF-A0A0N5CYW6-F1
#
_cell.length_a   1.000
_cell.length_b   1.000
_cell.length_c   1.000
_cell.angle_alpha   90.00
_cell.angle_beta   90.00
_cell.angle_gamma   90.00
#
_symmetry.space_group_name_H-M   'P 1'
#
loop_
_entity.id
_entity.type
_entity.pdbx_description
1 polymer ?
#
loop_
_entity_poly.entity_id
_entity_poly.type
_entity_poly.pdbx_seq_one_letter_code
_entity_poly.pdbx_strand_id
1 'polypeptide(L)'
;MSSQKSYVNESSHLSEETNELIGTLAVILHVPLTPSQLSICVALIEKGVSHQGLIKSVIPLKKKVNESLFALQTLVDKNKLSIGCNLTGPLRGRVLNLYENAKEACQKEADFVRNLLVDIEKLHRKRYKLQRVNPMGRGELMQMLSQSARITPLWIGPPDTHPPALVGAISAPVSMSLKVGMEVAAFIDGIWILAEVLHTQAGSKYEIKDIDDEQKTKYVVRRSRLIPLPRWRADPLRDSHAFFPVGAIVLALYPQTTCFYKGVIDRTPDTSLDDYLVAFEDSSFPQGYSPPLPVPQRYVLTHKIPKVYKNRSACK
;
A
#
# COMPACT_ATOMS: atom_id res chain seq x y z
N MET A 1 11.04 39.03 13.67
CA MET A 1 9.56 39.17 13.73
C MET A 1 9.07 39.28 12.29
N SER A 2 8.96 38.14 11.60
CA SER A 2 7.73 37.35 11.39
C SER A 2 6.63 38.11 10.66
N SER A 3 6.38 37.69 9.42
CA SER A 3 5.18 37.99 8.64
C SER A 3 4.96 36.83 7.67
N GLN A 4 4.24 35.82 8.15
CA GLN A 4 3.69 34.74 7.32
C GLN A 4 2.27 35.13 6.90
N LYS A 5 2.04 35.13 5.58
CA LYS A 5 0.73 35.27 4.97
C LYS A 5 0.02 33.90 4.93
N SER A 6 -1.09 33.83 5.68
CA SER A 6 -2.39 33.25 5.31
C SER A 6 -2.44 32.09 4.30
N TYR A 7 -2.75 30.89 4.78
CA TYR A 7 -3.59 29.89 4.08
C TYR A 7 -4.04 28.80 5.08
N VAL A 8 -5.10 29.05 5.86
CA VAL A 8 -6.01 28.01 6.37
C VAL A 8 -7.34 28.70 6.67
N ASN A 9 -8.38 28.40 5.90
CA ASN A 9 -9.76 28.37 6.40
C ASN A 9 -10.67 27.71 5.38
N GLU A 10 -10.74 26.38 5.45
CA GLU A 10 -11.97 25.61 5.27
C GLU A 10 -11.98 24.55 6.37
N SER A 11 -12.34 25.00 7.57
CA SER A 11 -12.52 24.21 8.77
C SER A 11 -13.87 23.51 8.72
N SER A 12 -13.87 22.19 8.46
CA SER A 12 -14.87 21.34 9.09
C SER A 12 -14.60 21.38 10.60
N HIS A 13 -15.44 22.11 11.34
CA HIS A 13 -15.36 22.14 12.79
C HIS A 13 -15.69 20.74 13.33
N LEU A 14 -14.66 19.92 13.51
CA LEU A 14 -14.72 18.66 14.25
C LEU A 14 -15.13 19.00 15.70
N SER A 15 -16.05 18.23 16.28
CA SER A 15 -16.45 18.43 17.68
C SER A 15 -15.25 18.23 18.61
N GLU A 16 -15.26 18.88 19.77
CA GLU A 16 -14.18 18.81 20.75
C GLU A 16 -13.88 17.36 21.19
N GLU A 17 -14.93 16.55 21.37
CA GLU A 17 -14.83 15.10 21.59
C GLU A 17 -14.14 14.37 20.44
N THR A 18 -14.39 14.77 19.19
CA THR A 18 -13.78 14.16 18.00
C THR A 18 -12.29 14.46 17.95
N ASN A 19 -11.87 15.68 18.32
CA ASN A 19 -10.45 16.05 18.39
C ASN A 19 -9.71 15.33 19.53
N GLU A 20 -10.35 15.15 20.69
CA GLU A 20 -9.78 14.40 21.81
C GLU A 20 -9.65 12.89 21.50
N LEU A 21 -10.61 12.32 20.77
CA LEU A 21 -10.59 10.94 20.25
C LEU A 21 -9.46 10.71 19.22
N ILE A 22 -9.25 11.68 18.35
CA ILE A 22 -8.17 11.67 17.35
C ILE A 22 -6.79 11.71 18.03
N GLY A 23 -6.65 12.54 19.06
CA GLY A 23 -5.45 12.57 19.90
C GLY A 23 -5.18 11.23 20.58
N THR A 24 -6.22 10.58 21.10
CA THR A 24 -6.11 9.29 21.79
C THR A 24 -5.71 8.14 20.86
N LEU A 25 -6.26 8.11 19.64
CA LEU A 25 -5.89 7.11 18.62
C LEU A 25 -4.45 7.26 18.12
N ALA A 26 -3.98 8.50 17.92
CA ALA A 26 -2.60 8.78 17.52
C ALA A 26 -1.59 8.37 18.62
N VAL A 27 -1.97 8.55 19.89
CA VAL A 27 -1.17 8.13 21.06
C VAL A 27 -1.15 6.60 21.22
N ILE A 28 -2.29 5.91 21.04
CA ILE A 28 -2.39 4.44 21.19
C ILE A 28 -1.63 3.69 20.09
N LEU A 29 -1.62 4.24 18.87
CA LEU A 29 -0.97 3.61 17.71
C LEU A 29 0.50 4.01 17.54
N HIS A 30 1.01 4.95 18.35
CA HIS A 30 2.34 5.54 18.19
C HIS A 30 2.64 6.05 16.77
N VAL A 31 1.62 6.53 16.04
CA VAL A 31 1.76 7.12 14.70
C VAL A 31 0.91 8.37 14.59
N PRO A 32 1.46 9.52 14.14
CA PRO A 32 0.66 10.71 13.87
C PRO A 32 -0.28 10.45 12.68
N LEU A 33 -1.59 10.50 12.92
CA LEU A 33 -2.59 10.31 11.88
C LEU A 33 -2.73 11.58 11.03
N THR A 34 -2.63 11.45 9.70
CA THR A 34 -2.73 12.58 8.77
C THR A 34 -4.17 13.06 8.59
N PRO A 35 -4.43 14.31 8.17
CA PRO A 35 -5.78 14.83 7.90
C PRO A 35 -6.62 13.94 6.95
N SER A 36 -5.98 13.21 6.05
CA SER A 36 -6.64 12.27 5.15
C SER A 36 -6.97 10.93 5.83
N GLN A 37 -6.14 10.44 6.75
CA GLN A 37 -6.48 9.30 7.61
C GLN A 37 -7.62 9.65 8.59
N LEU A 38 -7.66 10.90 9.06
CA LEU A 38 -8.74 11.43 9.89
C LEU A 38 -10.06 11.52 9.12
N SER A 39 -10.03 12.00 7.87
CA SER A 39 -11.20 12.01 6.98
C SER A 39 -11.72 10.60 6.66
N ILE A 40 -10.83 9.60 6.61
CA ILE A 40 -11.20 8.19 6.43
C ILE A 40 -11.83 7.61 7.71
N CYS A 41 -11.31 7.93 8.89
CA CYS A 41 -11.92 7.56 10.17
C CYS A 41 -13.33 8.16 10.33
N VAL A 42 -13.51 9.42 9.96
CA VAL A 42 -14.81 10.12 9.96
C VAL A 42 -15.78 9.46 8.95
N ALA A 43 -15.33 9.14 7.74
CA ALA A 43 -16.15 8.48 6.73
C ALA A 43 -16.51 7.01 7.06
N LEU A 44 -15.73 6.34 7.92
CA LEU A 44 -16.04 5.01 8.46
C LEU A 44 -17.11 5.09 9.57
N ILE A 45 -17.07 6.14 10.39
CA ILE A 45 -18.09 6.47 11.41
C ILE A 45 -19.45 6.75 10.74
N GLU A 46 -19.46 7.45 9.60
CA GLU A 46 -20.67 7.79 8.85
C GLU A 46 -21.36 6.59 8.16
N LYS A 47 -20.68 5.44 8.01
CA LYS A 47 -21.18 4.28 7.24
C LYS A 47 -21.64 3.08 8.07
N GLY A 48 -21.88 3.25 9.37
CA GLY A 48 -22.56 2.24 10.19
C GLY A 48 -21.70 1.03 10.62
N VAL A 49 -20.40 1.03 10.34
CA VAL A 49 -19.46 0.22 11.13
C VAL A 49 -19.26 0.98 12.42
N SER A 50 -19.92 0.55 13.50
CA SER A 50 -19.73 1.21 14.79
C SER A 50 -18.26 1.10 15.18
N HIS A 51 -17.57 2.24 15.18
CA HIS A 51 -16.21 2.42 15.70
C HIS A 51 -16.11 1.87 17.14
N GLN A 52 -17.17 1.99 17.94
CA GLN A 52 -17.26 1.36 19.25
C GLN A 52 -17.21 -0.17 19.17
N GLY A 53 -17.77 -0.79 18.13
CA GLY A 53 -17.70 -2.24 17.92
C GLY A 53 -16.28 -2.72 17.62
N LEU A 54 -15.55 -2.03 16.73
CA LEU A 54 -14.15 -2.35 16.43
C LEU A 54 -13.23 -2.13 17.63
N ILE A 55 -13.40 -1.00 18.33
CA ILE A 55 -12.68 -0.72 19.59
C ILE A 55 -13.00 -1.78 20.65
N LYS A 56 -14.29 -2.15 20.82
CA LYS A 56 -14.71 -3.22 21.73
C LYS A 56 -14.10 -4.57 21.39
N SER A 57 -13.71 -4.83 20.13
CA SER A 57 -13.07 -6.09 19.74
C SER A 57 -11.54 -6.06 19.84
N VAL A 58 -10.88 -4.94 19.52
CA VAL A 58 -9.40 -4.83 19.56
C VAL A 58 -8.88 -4.59 20.97
N ILE A 59 -9.53 -3.73 21.77
CA ILE A 59 -9.06 -3.39 23.12
C ILE A 59 -8.88 -4.63 24.02
N PRO A 60 -9.83 -5.57 24.08
CA PRO A 60 -9.66 -6.75 24.94
C PRO A 60 -8.47 -7.61 24.52
N LEU A 61 -8.21 -7.74 23.21
CA LEU A 61 -7.06 -8.47 22.69
C LEU A 61 -5.76 -7.78 23.08
N LYS A 62 -5.68 -6.45 22.89
CA LYS A 62 -4.51 -5.67 23.29
C LYS A 62 -4.26 -5.74 24.80
N LYS A 63 -5.33 -5.64 25.59
CA LYS A 63 -5.26 -5.76 27.05
C LYS A 63 -4.71 -7.13 27.45
N LYS A 64 -5.21 -8.22 26.84
CA LYS A 64 -4.73 -9.58 27.09
C LYS A 64 -3.25 -9.76 26.71
N VAL A 65 -2.80 -9.14 25.61
CA VAL A 65 -1.38 -9.11 25.23
C VAL A 65 -0.55 -8.40 26.29
N ASN A 66 -0.95 -7.20 26.69
CA ASN A 66 -0.25 -6.43 27.71
C ASN A 66 -0.19 -7.16 29.05
N GLU A 67 -1.30 -7.79 29.49
CA GLU A 67 -1.36 -8.60 30.71
C GLU A 67 -0.41 -9.80 30.64
N SER A 68 -0.37 -10.50 29.50
CA SER A 68 0.49 -11.67 29.30
C SER A 68 1.98 -11.29 29.27
N LEU A 69 2.33 -10.20 28.57
CA LEU A 69 3.70 -9.67 28.52
C LEU A 69 4.14 -9.13 29.88
N PHE A 70 3.27 -8.43 30.61
CA PHE A 70 3.56 -7.93 31.94
C PHE A 70 3.83 -9.06 32.94
N ALA A 71 3.05 -10.15 32.88
CA ALA A 71 3.28 -11.33 33.72
C ALA A 71 4.64 -11.98 33.44
N LEU A 72 5.02 -12.09 32.16
CA LEU A 72 6.32 -12.60 31.76
C LEU A 72 7.46 -11.68 32.22
N GLN A 73 7.34 -10.36 31.99
CA GLN A 73 8.32 -9.36 32.39
C GLN A 73 8.55 -9.36 33.91
N THR A 74 7.47 -9.40 34.68
CA THR A 74 7.53 -9.46 36.16
C THR A 74 8.32 -10.68 36.64
N LEU A 75 8.14 -11.85 35.98
CA LEU A 75 8.88 -13.05 36.34
C LEU A 75 10.37 -12.94 35.96
N VAL A 76 10.66 -12.37 34.79
CA VAL A 76 12.03 -12.10 34.32
C VAL A 76 12.76 -11.17 35.28
N ASP A 77 12.14 -10.06 35.67
CA ASP A 77 12.73 -9.05 36.56
C ASP A 77 12.95 -9.61 37.98
N LYS A 78 11.94 -10.31 38.53
CA LYS A 78 12.04 -10.92 39.86
C LYS A 78 13.20 -11.90 39.99
N ASN A 79 13.51 -12.62 38.91
CA ASN A 79 14.58 -13.62 38.89
C ASN A 79 15.86 -13.09 38.22
N LYS A 80 15.92 -11.80 37.85
CA LYS A 80 17.06 -11.16 37.15
C LYS A 80 17.54 -11.96 35.94
N LEU A 81 16.60 -12.48 35.15
CA LEU A 81 16.93 -13.32 34.01
C LEU A 81 17.47 -12.48 32.85
N SER A 82 18.52 -12.97 32.21
CA SER A 82 19.10 -12.37 31.01
C SER A 82 18.88 -13.27 29.79
N ILE A 83 18.97 -12.68 28.59
CA ILE A 83 19.00 -13.44 27.35
C ILE A 83 20.17 -14.45 27.43
N GLY A 84 19.89 -15.70 27.06
CA GLY A 84 20.87 -16.80 27.08
C GLY A 84 21.09 -17.46 28.44
N CYS A 85 20.33 -17.12 29.49
CA CYS A 85 20.45 -17.79 30.78
C CYS A 85 19.98 -19.27 30.73
N ASN A 86 20.72 -20.16 31.40
CA ASN A 86 20.36 -21.57 31.51
C ASN A 86 19.30 -21.77 32.60
N LEU A 87 18.04 -21.84 32.18
CA LEU A 87 16.91 -22.12 33.08
C LEU A 87 16.77 -23.63 33.31
N THR A 88 16.73 -24.02 34.58
CA THR A 88 16.52 -25.41 35.03
C THR A 88 15.34 -25.52 36.00
N GLY A 89 14.79 -26.73 36.10
CA GLY A 89 13.76 -27.05 37.09
C GLY A 89 12.42 -26.30 36.91
N PRO A 90 11.65 -26.12 38.00
CA PRO A 90 10.29 -25.55 37.94
C PRO A 90 10.21 -24.13 37.36
N LEU A 91 11.27 -23.33 37.52
CA LEU A 91 11.32 -21.97 36.98
C LEU A 91 11.30 -21.97 35.45
N ARG A 92 12.04 -22.89 34.81
CA ARG A 92 12.03 -23.07 33.36
C ARG A 92 10.62 -23.34 32.84
N GLY A 93 9.90 -24.26 33.47
CA GLY A 93 8.52 -24.60 33.07
C GLY A 93 7.58 -23.40 33.19
N ARG A 94 7.71 -22.59 34.25
CA ARG A 94 6.92 -21.36 34.43
C ARG A 94 7.23 -20.31 33.37
N VAL A 95 8.50 -20.06 33.08
CA VAL A 95 8.91 -19.09 32.04
C VAL A 95 8.39 -19.53 30.67
N LEU A 96 8.57 -20.80 30.30
CA LEU A 96 8.08 -21.34 29.02
C LEU A 96 6.56 -21.21 28.89
N ASN A 97 5.79 -21.55 29.93
CA ASN A 97 4.34 -21.40 29.90
C ASN A 97 3.89 -19.94 29.75
N LEU A 98 4.51 -18.99 30.48
CA LEU A 98 4.18 -17.57 30.33
C LEU A 98 4.57 -17.04 28.95
N TYR A 99 5.70 -17.48 28.41
CA TYR A 99 6.12 -17.14 27.06
C TYR A 99 5.13 -17.65 26.00
N GLU A 100 4.74 -18.93 26.05
CA GLU A 100 3.78 -19.48 25.10
C GLU A 100 2.41 -18.78 25.22
N ASN A 101 1.96 -18.45 26.43
CA ASN A 101 0.74 -17.67 26.63
C ASN A 101 0.84 -16.26 26.01
N ALA A 102 1.94 -15.54 26.22
CA ALA A 102 2.16 -14.22 25.65
C ALA A 102 2.25 -14.27 24.13
N LYS A 103 2.95 -15.27 23.59
CA LYS A 103 3.05 -15.53 22.15
C LYS A 103 1.68 -15.81 21.53
N GLU A 104 0.87 -16.67 22.15
CA GLU A 104 -0.49 -16.98 21.69
C GLU A 104 -1.39 -15.74 21.73
N ALA A 105 -1.31 -14.92 22.78
CA ALA A 105 -2.04 -13.66 22.87
C ALA A 105 -1.64 -12.69 21.73
N CYS A 106 -0.34 -12.51 21.50
CA CYS A 106 0.18 -11.66 20.42
C CYS A 106 -0.28 -12.16 19.04
N GLN A 107 -0.25 -13.48 18.83
CA GLN A 107 -0.67 -14.08 17.57
C GLN A 107 -2.17 -13.86 17.32
N LYS A 108 -3.02 -14.06 18.34
CA LYS A 108 -4.47 -13.80 18.23
C LYS A 108 -4.79 -12.34 17.92
N GLU A 109 -4.10 -11.39 18.57
CA GLU A 109 -4.25 -9.97 18.25
C GLU A 109 -3.83 -9.68 16.81
N ALA A 110 -2.65 -10.14 16.41
CA ALA A 110 -2.11 -9.91 15.07
C ALA A 110 -3.02 -10.50 13.97
N ASP A 111 -3.53 -11.71 14.16
CA ASP A 111 -4.43 -12.36 13.20
C ASP A 111 -5.78 -11.63 13.09
N PHE A 112 -6.31 -11.15 14.22
CA PHE A 112 -7.52 -10.32 14.20
C PHE A 112 -7.29 -9.03 13.40
N VAL A 113 -6.20 -8.32 13.65
CA VAL A 113 -5.85 -7.09 12.92
C VAL A 113 -5.64 -7.35 11.43
N ARG A 114 -4.93 -8.43 11.06
CA ARG A 114 -4.75 -8.82 9.65
C ARG A 114 -6.08 -9.09 8.95
N ASN A 115 -6.99 -9.81 9.60
CA ASN A 115 -8.32 -10.09 9.05
C ASN A 115 -9.14 -8.81 8.86
N LEU A 116 -9.08 -7.89 9.83
CA LEU A 116 -9.73 -6.59 9.73
C LEU A 116 -9.19 -5.77 8.54
N LEU A 117 -7.88 -5.75 8.33
CA LEU A 117 -7.26 -5.05 7.20
C LEU A 117 -7.70 -5.65 5.86
N VAL A 118 -7.88 -6.97 5.78
CA VAL A 118 -8.44 -7.64 4.59
C VAL A 118 -9.86 -7.18 4.31
N ASP A 119 -10.70 -7.01 5.33
CA ASP A 119 -12.07 -6.53 5.16
C ASP A 119 -12.13 -5.05 4.76
N ILE A 120 -11.24 -4.22 5.31
CA ILE A 120 -11.06 -2.82 4.88
C ILE A 120 -10.63 -2.76 3.40
N GLU A 121 -9.70 -3.62 2.96
CA GLU A 121 -9.29 -3.72 1.55
C GLU A 121 -10.50 -4.06 0.65
N LYS A 122 -11.34 -5.02 1.05
CA LYS A 122 -12.55 -5.38 0.31
C LYS A 122 -13.51 -4.20 0.19
N LEU A 123 -13.69 -3.41 1.25
CA LEU A 123 -14.54 -2.22 1.25
C LEU A 123 -13.99 -1.13 0.34
N HIS A 124 -12.69 -0.81 0.45
CA HIS A 124 -12.01 0.15 -0.42
C HIS A 124 -12.16 -0.25 -1.89
N ARG A 125 -11.94 -1.52 -2.22
CA ARG A 125 -12.10 -2.05 -3.57
C ARG A 125 -13.54 -1.94 -4.08
N LYS A 126 -14.54 -2.22 -3.24
CA LYS A 126 -15.96 -2.03 -3.60
C LYS A 126 -16.27 -0.56 -3.88
N ARG A 127 -15.83 0.37 -3.02
CA ARG A 127 -16.02 1.82 -3.19
C ARG A 127 -15.38 2.30 -4.48
N TYR A 128 -14.12 1.93 -4.72
CA TYR A 128 -13.39 2.27 -5.93
C TYR A 128 -14.14 1.81 -7.19
N LYS A 129 -14.59 0.55 -7.21
CA LYS A 129 -15.39 0.03 -8.33
C LYS A 129 -16.69 0.80 -8.55
N LEU A 130 -17.41 1.14 -7.49
CA LEU A 130 -18.66 1.91 -7.59
C LEU A 130 -18.40 3.31 -8.17
N GLN A 131 -17.36 3.98 -7.73
CA GLN A 131 -16.99 5.30 -8.27
C GLN A 131 -16.58 5.21 -9.75
N ARG A 132 -15.85 4.15 -10.14
CA ARG A 132 -15.42 3.88 -11.53
C ARG A 132 -16.55 3.59 -12.52
N VAL A 133 -17.73 3.19 -12.07
CA VAL A 133 -18.90 2.97 -12.94
C VAL A 133 -19.51 4.29 -13.39
N ASN A 134 -19.42 5.33 -12.56
CA ASN A 134 -19.97 6.64 -12.87
C ASN A 134 -19.06 7.39 -13.84
N PRO A 135 -19.62 8.12 -14.83
CA PRO A 135 -18.85 9.08 -15.60
C PRO A 135 -18.18 10.07 -14.66
N MET A 136 -16.89 10.32 -14.86
CA MET A 136 -16.11 11.25 -14.06
C MET A 136 -15.25 12.11 -14.97
N GLY A 137 -15.07 13.37 -14.59
CA GLY A 137 -14.11 14.24 -15.28
C GLY A 137 -12.68 13.84 -14.93
N ARG A 138 -11.72 14.26 -15.77
CA ARG A 138 -10.28 14.00 -15.57
C ARG A 138 -9.79 14.36 -14.16
N GLY A 139 -10.22 15.50 -13.62
CA GLY A 139 -9.83 15.94 -12.27
C GLY A 139 -10.29 14.99 -11.16
N GLU A 140 -11.52 14.49 -11.27
CA GLU A 140 -12.08 13.50 -10.32
C GLU A 140 -11.36 12.15 -10.46
N LEU A 141 -11.04 11.73 -11.68
CA LEU A 141 -10.22 10.54 -11.92
C LEU A 141 -8.84 10.68 -11.23
N MET A 142 -8.16 11.82 -11.39
CA MET A 142 -6.86 12.03 -10.76
C MET A 142 -6.94 12.01 -9.23
N GLN A 143 -7.98 12.60 -8.64
CA GLN A 143 -8.23 12.52 -7.20
C GLN A 143 -8.45 11.08 -6.75
N MET A 144 -9.22 10.31 -7.52
CA MET A 144 -9.51 8.91 -7.24
C MET A 144 -8.25 8.03 -7.31
N LEU A 145 -7.37 8.24 -8.29
CA LEU A 145 -6.09 7.52 -8.40
C LEU A 145 -5.16 7.86 -7.23
N SER A 146 -5.05 9.14 -6.88
CA SER A 146 -4.29 9.58 -5.71
C SER A 146 -4.81 8.93 -4.42
N GLN A 147 -6.14 8.89 -4.25
CA GLN A 147 -6.76 8.22 -3.10
C GLN A 147 -6.52 6.71 -3.13
N SER A 148 -6.63 6.06 -4.29
CA SER A 148 -6.40 4.63 -4.48
C SER A 148 -4.97 4.22 -4.06
N ALA A 149 -3.98 5.03 -4.41
CA ALA A 149 -2.61 4.83 -3.95
C ALA A 149 -2.48 4.92 -2.42
N ARG A 150 -3.04 5.96 -1.81
CA ARG A 150 -2.98 6.16 -0.34
C ARG A 150 -3.67 5.04 0.43
N ILE A 151 -4.80 4.54 -0.06
CA ILE A 151 -5.57 3.48 0.61
C ILE A 151 -5.11 2.07 0.24
N THR A 152 -4.06 1.94 -0.60
CA THR A 152 -3.46 0.64 -0.90
C THR A 152 -2.96 0.03 0.41
N PRO A 153 -3.36 -1.22 0.73
CA PRO A 153 -3.03 -1.83 2.02
C PRO A 153 -1.52 -1.97 2.19
N LEU A 154 -1.04 -1.73 3.40
CA LEU A 154 0.31 -2.12 3.80
C LEU A 154 0.36 -3.65 3.92
N TRP A 155 1.42 -4.28 3.45
CA TRP A 155 1.66 -5.70 3.71
C TRP A 155 2.00 -5.90 5.20
N ILE A 156 1.22 -6.73 5.90
CA ILE A 156 1.49 -7.09 7.29
C ILE A 156 1.55 -8.62 7.42
N GLY A 157 2.71 -9.18 7.06
CA GLY A 157 2.98 -10.61 7.17
C GLY A 157 3.15 -11.10 8.62
N PRO A 158 3.13 -12.43 8.84
CA PRO A 158 3.68 -13.05 10.04
C PRO A 158 5.16 -12.73 10.25
N PRO A 159 5.69 -12.89 11.48
CA PRO A 159 7.13 -12.80 11.74
C PRO A 159 7.91 -13.75 10.82
N ASP A 160 9.13 -13.34 10.44
CA ASP A 160 10.08 -14.14 9.65
C ASP A 160 9.57 -14.64 8.29
N THR A 161 8.54 -13.99 7.74
CA THR A 161 8.02 -14.30 6.41
C THR A 161 8.48 -13.27 5.38
N HIS A 162 9.01 -13.76 4.26
CA HIS A 162 9.31 -12.89 3.13
C HIS A 162 8.00 -12.36 2.50
N PRO A 163 7.91 -11.07 2.17
CA PRO A 163 6.73 -10.53 1.51
C PRO A 163 6.44 -11.24 0.16
N PRO A 164 5.18 -11.51 -0.18
CA PRO A 164 4.84 -12.15 -1.45
C PRO A 164 5.04 -11.23 -2.66
N ALA A 165 4.89 -11.79 -3.86
CA ALA A 165 4.80 -11.00 -5.09
C ALA A 165 3.69 -9.94 -5.01
N LEU A 166 3.91 -8.80 -5.68
CA LEU A 166 3.04 -7.61 -5.67
C LEU A 166 3.07 -6.81 -4.35
N VAL A 167 4.05 -7.06 -3.47
CA VAL A 167 4.38 -6.16 -2.36
C VAL A 167 5.51 -5.23 -2.80
N GLY A 168 5.25 -3.93 -2.85
CA GLY A 168 6.23 -2.93 -3.27
C GLY A 168 6.87 -3.28 -4.62
N ALA A 169 8.21 -3.37 -4.63
CA ALA A 169 9.04 -3.69 -5.78
C ALA A 169 9.10 -5.19 -6.13
N ILE A 170 8.52 -6.08 -5.33
CA ILE A 170 8.57 -7.53 -5.59
C ILE A 170 7.68 -7.86 -6.78
N SER A 171 8.32 -8.13 -7.92
CA SER A 171 7.68 -8.37 -9.19
C SER A 171 6.77 -9.60 -9.19
N ALA A 172 5.68 -9.52 -9.96
CA ALA A 172 4.85 -10.68 -10.24
C ALA A 172 5.60 -11.68 -11.15
N PRO A 173 5.53 -12.98 -10.87
CA PRO A 173 6.10 -13.97 -11.77
C PRO A 173 5.39 -13.94 -13.13
N VAL A 174 6.12 -14.22 -14.21
CA VAL A 174 5.58 -14.19 -15.58
C VAL A 174 4.47 -15.24 -15.78
N SER A 175 4.52 -16.33 -15.01
CA SER A 175 3.49 -17.37 -14.96
C SER A 175 2.19 -16.95 -14.28
N MET A 176 2.17 -15.82 -13.53
CA MET A 176 0.96 -15.32 -12.89
C MET A 176 -0.08 -14.91 -13.94
N SER A 177 -1.26 -15.53 -13.86
CA SER A 177 -2.45 -15.11 -14.60
C SER A 177 -3.04 -13.84 -14.02
N LEU A 178 -3.38 -12.88 -14.89
CA LEU A 178 -4.02 -11.63 -14.48
C LEU A 178 -5.53 -11.86 -14.40
N LYS A 179 -6.16 -11.34 -13.35
CA LYS A 179 -7.60 -11.50 -13.11
C LYS A 179 -8.35 -10.25 -13.60
N VAL A 180 -9.63 -10.43 -13.93
CA VAL A 180 -10.53 -9.32 -14.27
C VAL A 180 -10.58 -8.31 -13.12
N GLY A 181 -10.53 -7.03 -13.47
CA GLY A 181 -10.47 -5.89 -12.56
C GLY A 181 -9.09 -5.64 -11.93
N MET A 182 -8.05 -6.35 -12.36
CA MET A 182 -6.67 -5.97 -12.00
C MET A 182 -6.24 -4.75 -12.81
N GLU A 183 -5.65 -3.79 -12.12
CA GLU A 183 -4.98 -2.66 -12.75
C GLU A 183 -3.56 -3.07 -13.16
N VAL A 184 -3.17 -2.62 -14.35
CA VAL A 184 -1.90 -2.96 -15.00
C VAL A 184 -1.32 -1.72 -15.66
N ALA A 185 0.01 -1.64 -15.75
CA ALA A 185 0.65 -0.86 -16.79
C ALA A 185 0.63 -1.69 -18.08
N ALA A 186 0.08 -1.13 -19.15
CA ALA A 186 -0.04 -1.77 -20.44
C ALA A 186 0.75 -1.01 -21.49
N PHE A 187 1.56 -1.72 -22.28
CA PHE A 187 2.31 -1.12 -23.38
C PHE A 187 1.50 -1.16 -24.69
N ILE A 188 1.02 0.00 -25.11
CA ILE A 188 0.19 0.21 -26.31
C ILE A 188 0.79 1.35 -27.12
N ASP A 189 1.00 1.13 -28.42
CA ASP A 189 1.47 2.14 -29.37
C ASP A 189 2.68 2.98 -28.94
N GLY A 190 3.64 2.34 -28.24
CA GLY A 190 4.87 2.99 -27.81
C GLY A 190 4.83 3.57 -26.39
N ILE A 191 3.67 3.54 -25.73
CA ILE A 191 3.45 4.20 -24.44
C ILE A 191 2.99 3.17 -23.41
N TRP A 192 3.47 3.30 -22.17
CA TRP A 192 2.92 2.56 -21.03
C TRP A 192 1.76 3.34 -20.42
N ILE A 193 0.56 2.79 -20.44
CA ILE A 193 -0.64 3.43 -19.90
C ILE A 193 -1.20 2.63 -18.72
N LEU A 194 -1.90 3.32 -17.81
CA LEU A 194 -2.66 2.71 -16.74
C LEU A 194 -3.96 2.13 -17.31
N ALA A 195 -4.14 0.82 -17.17
CA ALA A 195 -5.26 0.11 -17.75
C ALA A 195 -5.85 -0.90 -16.76
N GLU A 196 -7.07 -1.35 -17.05
CA GLU A 196 -7.79 -2.36 -16.29
C GLU A 196 -8.03 -3.61 -17.16
N VAL A 197 -7.83 -4.81 -16.58
CA VAL A 197 -8.13 -6.08 -17.23
C VAL A 197 -9.63 -6.33 -17.23
N LEU A 198 -10.24 -6.46 -18.41
CA LEU A 198 -11.67 -6.75 -18.57
C LEU A 198 -11.95 -8.25 -18.76
N HIS A 199 -11.10 -8.94 -19.52
CA HIS A 199 -11.27 -10.36 -19.82
C HIS A 199 -9.94 -11.07 -20.04
N THR A 200 -9.87 -12.34 -19.66
CA THR A 200 -8.71 -13.20 -19.89
C THR A 200 -9.02 -14.17 -21.04
N GLN A 201 -8.23 -14.11 -22.11
CA GLN A 201 -8.39 -14.94 -23.30
C GLN A 201 -7.36 -16.08 -23.34
N ALA A 202 -7.61 -17.10 -24.15
CA ALA A 202 -6.68 -18.18 -24.40
C ALA A 202 -5.33 -17.67 -24.96
N GLY A 203 -4.25 -18.40 -24.69
CA GLY A 203 -2.92 -18.07 -25.22
C GLY A 203 -2.27 -16.84 -24.56
N SER A 204 -2.54 -16.57 -23.28
CA SER A 204 -1.95 -15.46 -22.51
C SER A 204 -2.23 -14.08 -23.11
N LYS A 205 -3.43 -13.90 -23.66
CA LYS A 205 -3.95 -12.61 -24.13
C LYS A 205 -4.99 -12.08 -23.15
N TYR A 206 -5.08 -10.76 -23.04
CA TYR A 206 -5.98 -10.07 -22.13
C TYR A 206 -6.66 -8.94 -22.89
N GLU A 207 -7.98 -8.85 -22.72
CA GLU A 207 -8.73 -7.66 -23.09
C GLU A 207 -8.59 -6.65 -21.96
N ILE A 208 -8.13 -5.45 -22.29
CA ILE A 208 -7.93 -4.36 -21.33
C ILE A 208 -8.62 -3.08 -21.83
N LYS A 209 -8.84 -2.15 -20.92
CA LYS A 209 -9.29 -0.80 -21.21
C LYS A 209 -8.37 0.22 -20.52
N ASP A 210 -8.03 1.30 -21.21
CA ASP A 210 -7.37 2.47 -20.60
C ASP A 210 -8.26 3.10 -19.51
N ILE A 211 -7.65 3.44 -18.39
CA ILE A 211 -8.33 4.02 -17.24
C ILE A 211 -8.91 5.41 -17.52
N ASP A 212 -8.30 6.19 -18.42
CA ASP A 212 -8.66 7.57 -18.82
C ASP A 212 -9.55 7.62 -20.08
N ASP A 213 -9.72 6.49 -20.79
CA ASP A 213 -10.44 6.50 -22.05
C ASP A 213 -11.97 6.60 -21.88
N GLU A 214 -12.47 7.78 -22.20
CA GLU A 214 -13.89 8.14 -22.25
C GLU A 214 -14.64 7.31 -23.32
N GLN A 215 -13.98 6.99 -24.44
CA GLN A 215 -14.56 6.24 -25.56
C GLN A 215 -14.66 4.73 -25.28
N LYS A 216 -14.08 4.28 -24.16
CA LYS A 216 -14.09 2.88 -23.69
C LYS A 216 -13.54 1.89 -24.71
N THR A 217 -12.53 2.31 -25.47
CA THR A 217 -11.78 1.47 -26.41
C THR A 217 -11.17 0.29 -25.67
N LYS A 218 -11.25 -0.88 -26.30
CA LYS A 218 -10.72 -2.12 -25.75
C LYS A 218 -9.52 -2.57 -26.58
N TYR A 219 -8.48 -3.03 -25.89
CA TYR A 219 -7.26 -3.53 -26.50
C TYR A 219 -7.06 -4.99 -26.12
N VAL A 220 -6.64 -5.82 -27.08
CA VAL A 220 -6.21 -7.19 -26.81
C VAL A 220 -4.69 -7.26 -26.82
N VAL A 221 -4.09 -7.48 -25.65
CA VAL A 221 -2.64 -7.46 -25.45
C VAL A 221 -2.13 -8.77 -24.86
N ARG A 222 -0.90 -9.14 -25.24
CA ARG A 222 -0.21 -10.30 -24.67
C ARG A 222 0.28 -9.99 -23.26
N ARG A 223 0.37 -11.01 -22.39
CA ARG A 223 0.95 -10.93 -21.04
C ARG A 223 2.31 -10.23 -20.97
N SER A 224 3.12 -10.37 -22.02
CA SER A 224 4.45 -9.75 -22.12
C SER A 224 4.42 -8.22 -22.19
N ARG A 225 3.28 -7.60 -22.55
CA ARG A 225 3.08 -6.15 -22.60
C ARG A 225 2.35 -5.59 -21.36
N LEU A 226 2.13 -6.43 -20.35
CA LEU A 226 1.40 -6.06 -19.14
C LEU A 226 2.30 -6.23 -17.91
N ILE A 227 2.25 -5.25 -17.02
CA ILE A 227 2.88 -5.30 -15.69
C ILE A 227 1.76 -5.04 -14.67
N PRO A 228 1.40 -6.02 -13.81
CA PRO A 228 0.43 -5.77 -12.75
C PRO A 228 0.97 -4.75 -11.75
N LEU A 229 0.09 -3.86 -11.28
CA LEU A 229 0.43 -2.92 -10.20
C LEU A 229 0.62 -3.67 -8.87
N PRO A 230 1.49 -3.18 -7.97
CA PRO A 230 1.57 -3.64 -6.60
C PRO A 230 0.20 -3.68 -5.94
N ARG A 231 -0.09 -4.78 -5.28
CA ARG A 231 -1.33 -4.96 -4.51
C ARG A 231 -1.18 -4.40 -3.11
N TRP A 232 0.03 -4.48 -2.55
CA TRP A 232 0.35 -3.97 -1.23
C TRP A 232 1.55 -3.02 -1.28
N ARG A 233 1.53 -2.05 -0.38
CA ARG A 233 2.73 -1.28 -0.04
C ARG A 233 3.66 -2.13 0.82
N ALA A 234 4.95 -1.96 0.64
CA ALA A 234 5.96 -2.44 1.58
C ALA A 234 6.11 -1.44 2.72
N ASP A 235 6.49 -1.92 3.91
CA ASP A 235 6.82 -1.09 5.06
C ASP A 235 8.34 -0.83 5.06
N PRO A 236 8.82 0.43 4.97
CA PRO A 236 10.26 0.71 4.97
C PRO A 236 11.00 0.17 6.20
N LEU A 237 10.34 0.09 7.36
CA LEU A 237 10.98 -0.33 8.60
C LEU A 237 11.15 -1.85 8.71
N ARG A 238 10.28 -2.62 8.05
CA ARG A 238 10.24 -4.08 8.16
C ARG A 238 10.66 -4.79 6.88
N ASP A 239 10.25 -4.24 5.75
CA ASP A 239 10.30 -4.85 4.43
C ASP A 239 11.09 -3.96 3.44
N SER A 240 12.17 -3.32 3.90
CA SER A 240 13.01 -2.41 3.09
C SER A 240 13.57 -3.05 1.82
N HIS A 241 13.83 -4.35 1.86
CA HIS A 241 14.26 -5.16 0.71
C HIS A 241 13.19 -5.27 -0.40
N ALA A 242 11.93 -4.92 -0.09
CA ALA A 242 10.83 -4.88 -1.05
C ALA A 242 10.65 -3.47 -1.66
N PHE A 243 11.66 -2.60 -1.59
CA PHE A 243 11.68 -1.30 -2.26
C PHE A 243 12.65 -1.30 -3.45
N PHE A 244 12.40 -0.42 -4.42
CA PHE A 244 13.41 -0.11 -5.43
C PHE A 244 14.51 0.74 -4.76
N PRO A 245 15.79 0.35 -4.87
CA PRO A 245 16.87 1.13 -4.25
C PRO A 245 17.10 2.46 -5.00
N VAL A 246 17.74 3.43 -4.33
CA VAL A 246 18.21 4.66 -4.97
C VAL A 246 19.10 4.33 -6.18
N GLY A 247 18.90 5.05 -7.28
CA GLY A 247 19.55 4.80 -8.56
C GLY A 247 18.88 3.72 -9.43
N ALA A 248 17.87 3.01 -8.93
CA ALA A 248 17.15 2.02 -9.74
C ALA A 248 16.37 2.67 -10.90
N ILE A 249 16.46 2.06 -12.08
CA ILE A 249 15.65 2.44 -13.25
C ILE A 249 14.27 1.79 -13.13
N VAL A 250 13.23 2.62 -13.13
CA VAL A 250 11.84 2.21 -12.94
C VAL A 250 10.94 2.71 -14.07
N LEU A 251 9.74 2.14 -14.15
CA LEU A 251 8.59 2.77 -14.80
C LEU A 251 7.72 3.38 -13.72
N ALA A 252 7.48 4.68 -13.77
CA ALA A 252 6.67 5.39 -12.77
C ALA A 252 5.55 6.17 -13.45
N LEU A 253 4.36 6.22 -12.83
CA LEU A 253 3.26 7.03 -13.33
C LEU A 253 3.62 8.50 -13.17
N TYR A 254 3.61 9.27 -14.27
CA TYR A 254 3.93 10.69 -14.19
C TYR A 254 2.79 11.45 -13.51
N PRO A 255 3.08 12.39 -12.59
CA PRO A 255 2.05 13.09 -11.83
C PRO A 255 0.96 13.72 -12.72
N GLN A 256 -0.30 13.59 -12.30
CA GLN A 256 -1.48 14.10 -13.02
C GLN A 256 -1.69 13.51 -14.43
N THR A 257 -1.16 12.32 -14.67
CA THR A 257 -1.38 11.55 -15.90
C THR A 257 -1.75 10.11 -15.61
N THR A 258 -2.14 9.40 -16.66
CA THR A 258 -2.40 7.96 -16.66
C THR A 258 -1.32 7.19 -17.44
N CYS A 259 -0.14 7.80 -17.61
CA CYS A 259 0.98 7.22 -18.36
C CYS A 259 2.19 6.98 -17.47
N PHE A 260 2.89 5.87 -17.72
CA PHE A 260 4.13 5.52 -17.06
C PHE A 260 5.32 5.86 -17.95
N TYR A 261 6.34 6.46 -17.34
CA TYR A 261 7.57 6.86 -18.01
C TYR A 261 8.78 6.30 -17.29
N LYS A 262 9.90 6.24 -18.02
CA LYS A 262 11.17 5.82 -17.47
C LYS A 262 11.67 6.89 -16.48
N GLY A 263 12.11 6.44 -15.32
CA GLY A 263 12.69 7.32 -14.30
C GLY A 263 13.73 6.59 -13.46
N VAL A 264 14.41 7.34 -12.62
CA VAL A 264 15.41 6.86 -11.66
C VAL A 264 14.94 7.20 -10.26
N ILE A 265 15.04 6.23 -9.35
CA ILE A 265 14.73 6.47 -7.93
C ILE A 265 15.78 7.41 -7.34
N ASP A 266 15.36 8.60 -6.93
CA ASP A 266 16.19 9.57 -6.23
C ASP A 266 16.15 9.31 -4.72
N ARG A 267 14.96 9.06 -4.16
CA ARG A 267 14.77 8.76 -2.74
C ARG A 267 13.72 7.70 -2.51
N THR A 268 13.98 6.82 -1.55
CA THR A 268 13.03 5.82 -1.05
C THR A 268 12.18 6.38 0.10
N PRO A 269 10.93 5.93 0.27
CA PRO A 269 10.11 6.27 1.44
C PRO A 269 10.81 5.95 2.77
N ASP A 270 10.79 6.88 3.72
CA ASP A 270 11.30 6.66 5.08
C ASP A 270 10.23 6.05 5.99
N THR A 271 8.98 6.45 5.79
CA THR A 271 7.80 5.92 6.47
C THR A 271 6.85 5.26 5.49
N SER A 272 5.92 4.44 6.00
CA SER A 272 4.90 3.79 5.17
C SER A 272 3.97 4.77 4.44
N LEU A 273 3.94 6.05 4.84
CA LEU A 273 3.10 7.10 4.26
C LEU A 273 3.80 7.92 3.18
N ASP A 274 5.13 7.79 3.07
CA ASP A 274 5.90 8.56 2.11
C ASP A 274 5.86 7.93 0.72
N ASP A 275 6.04 8.79 -0.27
CA ASP A 275 6.17 8.41 -1.68
C ASP A 275 7.64 8.25 -2.07
N TYR A 276 7.91 7.52 -3.16
CA TYR A 276 9.23 7.60 -3.77
C TYR A 276 9.45 8.99 -4.36
N LEU A 277 10.69 9.48 -4.37
CA LEU A 277 11.05 10.59 -5.26
C LEU A 277 11.69 9.99 -6.52
N VAL A 278 11.13 10.35 -7.68
CA VAL A 278 11.54 9.82 -8.98
C VAL A 278 11.95 10.97 -9.89
N ALA A 279 13.17 10.91 -10.42
CA ALA A 279 13.64 11.79 -11.49
C ALA A 279 13.33 11.13 -12.84
N PHE A 280 12.44 11.72 -13.63
CA PHE A 280 11.99 11.17 -14.90
C PHE A 280 12.96 11.53 -16.03
N GLU A 281 13.15 10.63 -16.99
CA GLU A 281 13.93 10.95 -18.20
C GLU A 281 13.17 11.97 -19.04
N ASP A 282 13.78 13.14 -19.22
CA ASP A 282 13.16 14.30 -19.86
C ASP A 282 14.23 15.18 -20.54
N SER A 283 14.21 15.19 -21.86
CA SER A 283 15.17 15.93 -22.69
C SER A 283 14.98 17.45 -22.66
N SER A 284 13.90 17.95 -22.06
CA SER A 284 13.72 19.39 -21.85
C SER A 284 14.67 19.96 -20.78
N PHE A 285 15.22 19.10 -19.92
CA PHE A 285 16.20 19.48 -18.91
C PHE A 285 17.64 19.25 -19.40
N PRO A 286 18.60 20.16 -19.11
CA PRO A 286 19.99 20.02 -19.55
C PRO A 286 20.66 18.71 -19.13
N GLN A 287 20.32 18.21 -17.95
CA GLN A 287 20.82 16.95 -17.41
C GLN A 287 20.09 15.70 -17.94
N GLY A 288 19.06 15.87 -18.79
CA GLY A 288 18.24 14.77 -19.33
C GLY A 288 17.24 14.17 -18.35
N TYR A 289 17.07 14.77 -17.17
CA TYR A 289 16.15 14.29 -16.12
C TYR A 289 15.38 15.45 -15.47
N SER A 290 14.11 15.21 -15.14
CA SER A 290 13.29 16.11 -14.34
C SER A 290 13.85 16.28 -12.93
N PRO A 291 13.48 17.35 -12.20
CA PRO A 291 13.56 17.35 -10.75
C PRO A 291 12.85 16.12 -10.15
N PRO A 292 13.26 15.61 -8.97
CA PRO A 292 12.59 14.49 -8.34
C PRO A 292 11.14 14.81 -7.98
N LEU A 293 10.21 13.96 -8.41
CA LEU A 293 8.77 14.11 -8.19
C LEU A 293 8.24 12.98 -7.30
N PRO A 294 7.29 13.24 -6.39
CA PRO A 294 6.70 12.21 -5.54
C PRO A 294 5.83 11.26 -6.35
N VAL A 295 6.09 9.97 -6.24
CA VAL A 295 5.30 8.89 -6.86
C VAL A 295 5.00 7.80 -5.83
N PRO A 296 3.72 7.52 -5.53
CA PRO A 296 3.35 6.48 -4.59
C PRO A 296 3.84 5.10 -4.99
N GLN A 297 4.14 4.23 -4.01
CA GLN A 297 4.62 2.87 -4.28
C GLN A 297 3.73 2.08 -5.27
N ARG A 298 2.40 2.29 -5.22
CA ARG A 298 1.43 1.65 -6.13
C ARG A 298 1.74 1.89 -7.62
N TYR A 299 2.39 3.02 -7.92
CA TYR A 299 2.59 3.52 -9.27
C TYR A 299 4.06 3.54 -9.70
N VAL A 300 4.94 2.88 -8.94
CA VAL A 300 6.34 2.63 -9.30
C VAL A 300 6.52 1.14 -9.59
N LEU A 301 6.98 0.83 -10.80
CA LEU A 301 7.05 -0.52 -11.35
C LEU A 301 8.45 -0.84 -11.85
N THR A 302 8.74 -2.14 -11.95
CA THR A 302 9.99 -2.62 -12.57
C THR A 302 10.04 -2.14 -14.03
N HIS A 303 11.15 -1.50 -14.41
CA HIS A 303 11.34 -1.10 -15.80
C HIS A 303 11.41 -2.33 -16.71
N LYS A 304 10.70 -2.27 -17.83
CA LYS A 304 10.63 -3.36 -18.80
C LYS A 304 10.71 -2.80 -20.20
N ILE A 305 11.60 -3.37 -21.01
CA ILE A 305 11.69 -3.08 -22.43
C ILE A 305 10.70 -4.00 -23.17
N PRO A 306 9.66 -3.47 -23.81
CA PRO A 306 8.72 -4.28 -24.58
C PRO A 306 9.40 -4.91 -25.79
N LYS A 307 9.10 -6.18 -26.05
CA LYS A 307 9.52 -6.81 -27.31
C LYS A 307 8.75 -6.19 -28.47
N VAL A 308 9.47 -5.57 -29.40
CA VAL A 308 8.91 -5.10 -30.67
C VAL A 308 8.65 -6.32 -31.56
N TYR A 309 7.39 -6.68 -31.72
CA TYR A 309 7.01 -7.70 -32.71
C TYR A 309 6.89 -6.99 -34.06
N LYS A 310 7.86 -7.18 -34.96
CA LYS A 310 7.69 -6.78 -36.36
C LYS A 310 6.50 -7.57 -36.92
N ASN A 311 5.45 -6.89 -37.38
CA ASN A 311 4.37 -7.54 -38.12
C ASN A 311 4.98 -8.21 -39.36
N ARG A 312 4.88 -9.54 -39.45
CA ARG A 312 5.32 -10.33 -40.61
C ARG A 312 4.29 -10.29 -41.76
N SER A 313 3.53 -9.22 -41.88
CA SER A 313 2.44 -9.07 -42.84
C SER A 313 2.52 -7.71 -43.55
N ALA A 314 3.66 -7.49 -44.20
CA ALA A 314 3.85 -6.51 -45.28
C ALA A 314 4.95 -7.04 -46.24
N CYS A 315 4.87 -8.31 -46.58
CA CYS A 315 5.54 -8.90 -47.75
C CYS A 315 4.61 -9.99 -48.27
N LYS A 316 3.63 -9.57 -49.08
CA LYS A 316 3.05 -10.30 -50.20
C LYS A 316 2.29 -9.30 -51.05
#